data_AF-A0A3Q3W833-F1
#
_entry.id   AF-A0A3Q3W833-F1
#
_cell.length_a   1.000
_cell.length_b   1.000
_cell.length_c   1.000
_cell.angle_alpha   90.00
_cell.angle_beta   90.00
_cell.angle_gamma   90.00
#
_symmetry.space_group_name_H-M   'P 1'
#
loop_
_entity.id
_entity.type
_entity.pdbx_description
1 polymer ?
#
loop_
_entity_poly.entity_id
_entity_poly.type
_entity_poly.pdbx_seq_one_letter_code
_entity_poly.pdbx_strand_id
1 'polypeptide(L)'
;MGRSRHCSEEQRTLIKKLIGEGKTYKEVQKTIGCSAKTISNALKWRAKPETRGRKRKTTIKMDRRITRMAKAQPMISSRMIKDSLELPVSTVTVRRRLCEANLFTRIPRKVPLLKKKRHVQKRLQFAKEHINWPKEKWRNIFAQSPAPAPCRLLLLCPQPSVALLGASQDHWCQPIGAAKSTPH
;
A
#
# COMPACT_ATOMS: atom_id res chain seq x y z
N MET A 1 11.85 17.18 -37.54
CA MET A 1 10.55 17.82 -37.24
C MET A 1 10.08 17.41 -35.84
N GLY A 2 10.18 18.30 -34.85
CA GLY A 2 9.72 18.04 -33.48
C GLY A 2 8.20 18.14 -33.37
N ARG A 3 7.57 17.31 -32.54
CA ARG A 3 6.14 17.43 -32.24
C ARG A 3 5.91 18.72 -31.45
N SER A 4 4.88 19.49 -31.81
CA SER A 4 4.50 20.69 -31.07
C SER A 4 4.06 20.36 -29.64
N ARG A 5 4.18 21.34 -28.73
CA ARG A 5 3.78 21.20 -27.33
C ARG A 5 2.33 20.75 -27.24
N HIS A 6 2.08 19.71 -26.45
CA HIS A 6 0.72 19.26 -26.16
C HIS A 6 0.02 20.25 -25.23
N CYS A 7 -1.28 20.48 -25.48
CA CYS A 7 -2.13 21.30 -24.61
C CYS A 7 -2.13 20.72 -23.19
N SER A 8 -1.78 21.54 -22.20
CA SER A 8 -1.71 21.13 -20.79
C SER A 8 -3.10 20.79 -20.24
N GLU A 9 -3.15 20.08 -19.10
CA GLU A 9 -4.43 19.77 -18.46
C GLU A 9 -5.17 21.04 -18.02
N GLU A 10 -4.44 22.00 -17.47
CA GLU A 10 -4.94 23.33 -17.07
C GLU A 10 -5.51 24.11 -18.26
N GLN A 11 -4.82 24.10 -19.41
CA GLN A 11 -5.33 24.75 -20.61
C GLN A 11 -6.64 24.09 -21.10
N ARG A 12 -6.76 22.76 -20.99
CA ARG A 12 -8.00 22.06 -21.38
C ARG A 12 -9.16 22.38 -20.46
N THR A 13 -8.93 22.48 -19.15
CA THR A 13 -9.98 22.82 -18.19
C THR A 13 -10.44 24.26 -18.40
N LEU A 14 -9.52 25.20 -18.62
CA LEU A 14 -9.86 26.59 -18.93
C LEU A 14 -10.66 26.73 -20.23
N ILE A 15 -10.25 26.04 -21.31
CA ILE A 15 -11.00 26.03 -22.57
C ILE A 15 -12.43 25.50 -22.36
N LYS A 16 -12.59 24.41 -21.60
CA LYS A 16 -13.92 23.85 -21.31
C LYS A 16 -14.81 24.80 -20.52
N LYS A 17 -14.23 25.53 -19.54
CA LYS A 17 -14.96 26.55 -18.77
C LYS A 17 -15.44 27.69 -19.66
N LEU A 18 -14.55 28.28 -20.46
CA LEU A 18 -14.89 29.42 -21.33
C LEU A 18 -15.95 29.07 -22.39
N ILE A 19 -15.89 27.86 -22.94
CA ILE A 19 -16.93 27.38 -23.87
C ILE A 19 -18.26 27.11 -23.14
N GLY A 20 -18.21 26.62 -21.89
CA GLY A 20 -19.39 26.49 -21.03
C GLY A 20 -20.04 27.83 -20.68
N GLU A 21 -19.25 28.90 -20.57
CA GLU A 21 -19.70 30.30 -20.40
C GLU A 21 -20.27 30.92 -21.69
N GLY A 22 -20.26 30.20 -22.82
CA GLY A 22 -20.80 30.67 -24.10
C GLY A 22 -19.85 31.53 -24.94
N LYS A 23 -18.57 31.64 -24.57
CA LYS A 23 -17.58 32.40 -25.35
C LYS A 23 -17.32 31.75 -26.71
N THR A 24 -17.10 32.59 -27.72
CA THR A 24 -16.81 32.13 -29.07
C THR A 24 -15.37 31.63 -29.20
N TYR A 25 -15.11 30.80 -30.21
CA TYR A 25 -13.77 30.27 -30.45
C TYR A 25 -12.71 31.37 -30.59
N LYS A 26 -13.02 32.48 -31.27
CA LYS A 26 -12.09 33.60 -31.48
C LYS A 26 -11.71 34.30 -30.17
N GLU A 27 -12.65 34.43 -29.23
CA GLU A 27 -12.39 35.02 -27.91
C GLU A 27 -11.48 34.12 -27.09
N VAL A 28 -11.78 32.81 -27.06
CA VAL A 28 -10.94 31.81 -26.38
C VAL A 28 -9.52 31.76 -26.96
N GLN A 29 -9.38 31.92 -28.28
CA GLN A 29 -8.06 32.01 -28.93
C GLN A 29 -7.26 33.22 -28.45
N LYS A 30 -7.90 34.39 -28.31
CA LYS A 30 -7.25 35.62 -27.85
C LYS A 30 -6.88 35.55 -26.38
N THR A 31 -7.76 35.01 -25.52
CA THR A 31 -7.52 34.92 -24.08
C THR A 31 -6.38 33.95 -23.73
N ILE A 32 -6.29 32.80 -24.41
CA ILE A 32 -5.32 31.74 -24.08
C ILE A 32 -4.09 31.76 -25.02
N GLY A 33 -4.16 32.44 -26.17
CA GLY A 33 -3.11 32.41 -27.19
C GLY A 33 -3.01 31.05 -27.90
N CYS A 34 -4.12 30.32 -27.99
CA CYS A 34 -4.17 28.97 -28.57
C CYS A 34 -4.73 28.96 -30.01
N SER A 35 -4.33 27.96 -30.80
CA SER A 35 -4.94 27.73 -32.12
C SER A 35 -6.36 27.17 -32.00
N ALA A 36 -7.23 27.44 -32.99
CA ALA A 36 -8.56 26.85 -33.06
C ALA A 36 -8.53 25.31 -33.06
N LYS A 37 -7.47 24.72 -33.64
CA LYS A 37 -7.21 23.27 -33.61
C LYS A 37 -7.03 22.76 -32.19
N THR A 38 -6.30 23.50 -31.35
CA THR A 38 -6.09 23.18 -29.92
C THR A 38 -7.42 23.18 -29.16
N ILE A 39 -8.29 24.16 -29.41
CA ILE A 39 -9.62 24.26 -28.77
C ILE A 39 -10.49 23.05 -29.16
N SER A 40 -10.58 22.74 -30.45
CA SER A 40 -11.34 21.58 -30.93
C SER A 40 -10.81 20.26 -30.36
N ASN A 41 -9.49 20.09 -30.32
CA ASN A 41 -8.85 18.91 -29.74
C ASN A 41 -9.10 18.82 -28.23
N ALA A 42 -9.09 19.92 -27.49
CA ALA A 42 -9.34 19.96 -26.05
C ALA A 42 -10.79 19.56 -25.70
N LEU A 43 -11.77 19.99 -26.52
CA LEU A 43 -13.17 19.58 -26.37
C LEU A 43 -13.36 18.09 -26.64
N LYS A 44 -12.69 17.56 -27.68
CA LYS A 44 -12.73 16.13 -28.03
C LYS A 44 -11.89 15.25 -27.11
N TRP A 45 -11.02 15.85 -26.29
CA TRP A 45 -10.09 15.10 -25.48
C TRP A 45 -10.79 14.33 -24.36
N ARG A 46 -10.42 13.06 -24.23
CA ARG A 46 -10.82 12.16 -23.15
C ARG A 46 -9.58 11.55 -22.51
N ALA A 47 -9.63 11.32 -21.21
CA ALA A 47 -8.61 10.55 -20.52
C ALA A 47 -8.55 9.15 -21.13
N LYS A 48 -7.41 8.80 -21.71
CA LYS A 48 -7.14 7.45 -22.21
C LYS A 48 -6.22 6.76 -21.21
N PRO A 49 -6.44 5.47 -20.92
CA PRO A 49 -5.48 4.72 -20.12
C PRO A 49 -4.13 4.75 -20.84
N GLU A 50 -3.08 5.02 -20.07
CA GLU A 50 -1.72 5.02 -20.61
C GLU A 50 -1.39 3.61 -21.12
N THR A 51 -1.29 3.50 -22.44
CA THR A 51 -1.03 2.23 -23.13
C THR A 51 0.40 2.21 -23.69
N ARG A 52 1.19 3.26 -23.46
CA ARG A 52 2.59 3.30 -23.88
C ARG A 52 3.39 2.24 -23.14
N GLY A 53 4.31 1.62 -23.87
CA GLY A 53 5.27 0.65 -23.35
C GLY A 53 4.96 -0.79 -23.73
N ARG A 54 5.80 -1.69 -23.21
CA ARG A 54 5.73 -3.12 -23.51
C ARG A 54 4.61 -3.78 -22.71
N LYS A 55 3.72 -4.50 -23.41
CA LYS A 55 2.66 -5.29 -22.77
C LYS A 55 3.23 -6.34 -21.82
N ARG A 56 2.52 -6.59 -20.71
CA ARG A 56 2.87 -7.60 -19.70
C ARG A 56 2.73 -9.00 -20.31
N LYS A 57 3.67 -9.90 -19.97
CA LYS A 57 3.58 -11.33 -20.31
C LYS A 57 2.64 -12.12 -19.38
N THR A 58 2.39 -11.62 -18.16
CA THR A 58 1.51 -12.30 -17.21
C THR A 58 0.06 -11.82 -17.32
N THR A 59 -0.88 -12.73 -17.07
CA THR A 59 -2.31 -12.43 -16.95
C THR A 59 -2.68 -12.19 -15.49
N ILE A 60 -3.75 -11.43 -15.25
CA ILE A 60 -4.30 -11.17 -13.90
C ILE A 60 -4.55 -12.48 -13.11
N LYS A 61 -5.01 -13.54 -13.79
CA LYS A 61 -5.22 -14.87 -13.17
C LYS A 61 -3.90 -15.49 -12.66
N MET A 62 -2.82 -15.37 -13.44
CA MET A 62 -1.49 -15.85 -13.05
C MET A 62 -0.95 -15.07 -11.86
N ASP A 63 -1.09 -13.73 -11.90
CA ASP A 63 -0.64 -12.87 -10.81
C ASP A 63 -1.34 -13.22 -9.49
N ARG A 64 -2.65 -13.47 -9.53
CA ARG A 64 -3.42 -13.96 -8.36
C ARG A 64 -2.94 -15.32 -7.85
N ARG A 65 -2.58 -16.26 -8.73
CA ARG A 65 -2.02 -17.57 -8.34
C ARG A 65 -0.68 -17.39 -7.62
N ILE A 66 0.20 -16.53 -8.16
CA ILE A 66 1.49 -16.17 -7.55
C ILE A 66 1.28 -15.58 -6.14
N THR A 67 0.35 -14.62 -6.00
CA THR A 67 0.11 -13.97 -4.70
C THR A 67 -0.46 -14.95 -3.68
N ARG A 68 -1.38 -15.83 -4.10
CA ARG A 68 -2.01 -16.82 -3.21
C ARG A 68 -0.97 -17.80 -2.66
N MET A 69 -0.09 -18.30 -3.52
CA MET A 69 0.96 -19.23 -3.12
C MET A 69 1.95 -18.59 -2.14
N ALA A 70 2.37 -17.36 -2.41
CA ALA A 70 3.28 -16.63 -1.51
C ALA A 70 2.65 -16.33 -0.14
N LYS A 71 1.33 -16.11 -0.09
CA LYS A 71 0.60 -15.93 1.18
C LYS A 71 0.43 -17.24 1.95
N ALA A 72 0.18 -18.35 1.26
CA ALA A 72 0.05 -19.67 1.88
C ALA A 72 1.37 -20.16 2.48
N GLN A 73 2.49 -19.88 1.81
CA GLN A 73 3.83 -20.28 2.24
C GLN A 73 4.79 -19.09 2.24
N PRO A 74 4.91 -18.34 3.35
CA PRO A 74 5.70 -17.10 3.41
C PRO A 74 7.21 -17.28 3.13
N MET A 75 7.73 -18.51 3.26
CA MET A 75 9.15 -18.84 3.05
C MET A 75 9.45 -19.37 1.64
N ILE A 76 8.44 -19.47 0.76
CA ILE A 76 8.63 -20.04 -0.58
C ILE A 76 9.50 -19.12 -1.45
N SER A 77 10.42 -19.71 -2.22
CA SER A 77 11.29 -18.95 -3.12
C SER A 77 10.59 -18.60 -4.44
N SER A 78 10.99 -17.49 -5.05
CA SER A 78 10.50 -17.08 -6.38
C SER A 78 10.74 -18.12 -7.49
N ARG A 79 11.82 -18.93 -7.38
CA ARG A 79 12.08 -20.04 -8.31
C ARG A 79 11.06 -21.15 -8.09
N MET A 80 10.81 -21.51 -6.83
CA MET A 80 9.83 -22.54 -6.51
C MET A 80 8.41 -22.16 -6.91
N ILE A 81 8.00 -20.90 -6.75
CA ILE A 81 6.70 -20.41 -7.25
C ILE A 81 6.61 -20.54 -8.79
N LYS A 82 7.69 -20.22 -9.50
CA LYS A 82 7.73 -20.33 -10.97
C LYS A 82 7.53 -21.78 -11.39
N ASP A 83 8.28 -22.68 -10.78
CA ASP A 83 8.34 -24.08 -11.17
C ASP A 83 7.07 -24.83 -10.74
N SER A 84 6.50 -24.54 -9.56
CA SER A 84 5.24 -25.14 -9.09
C SER A 84 3.99 -24.68 -9.85
N LEU A 85 4.03 -23.48 -10.44
CA LEU A 85 2.95 -22.95 -11.26
C LEU A 85 3.20 -23.12 -12.76
N GLU A 86 4.32 -23.73 -13.14
CA GLU A 86 4.80 -23.95 -14.52
C GLU A 86 4.67 -22.69 -15.39
N LEU A 87 5.07 -21.54 -14.84
CA LEU A 87 4.86 -20.27 -15.52
C LEU A 87 5.90 -20.05 -16.62
N PRO A 88 5.49 -19.63 -17.84
CA PRO A 88 6.39 -19.32 -18.95
C PRO A 88 7.04 -17.93 -18.80
N VAL A 89 7.52 -17.62 -17.59
CA VAL A 89 8.10 -16.32 -17.24
C VAL A 89 9.39 -16.49 -16.46
N SER A 90 10.23 -15.45 -16.49
CA SER A 90 11.45 -15.41 -15.70
C SER A 90 11.15 -15.31 -14.19
N THR A 91 12.06 -15.81 -13.36
CA THR A 91 11.98 -15.66 -11.89
C THR A 91 11.96 -14.19 -11.46
N VAL A 92 12.63 -13.31 -12.21
CA VAL A 92 12.61 -11.85 -11.99
C VAL A 92 11.21 -11.28 -12.19
N THR A 93 10.46 -11.76 -13.19
CA THR A 93 9.07 -11.35 -13.40
C THR A 93 8.19 -11.73 -12.22
N VAL A 94 8.36 -12.94 -11.67
CA VAL A 94 7.63 -13.38 -10.46
C VAL A 94 7.93 -12.45 -9.28
N ARG A 95 9.19 -12.09 -9.04
CA ARG A 95 9.56 -11.14 -7.97
C ARG A 95 8.91 -9.77 -8.17
N ARG A 96 8.90 -9.23 -9.39
CA ARG A 96 8.22 -7.96 -9.70
C ARG A 96 6.73 -8.02 -9.38
N ARG A 97 6.06 -9.13 -9.74
CA ARG A 97 4.63 -9.34 -9.41
C ARG A 97 4.38 -9.43 -7.90
N LEU A 98 5.29 -10.05 -7.15
CA LEU A 98 5.20 -10.07 -5.68
C LEU A 98 5.36 -8.68 -5.07
N CYS A 99 6.33 -7.89 -5.55
CA CYS A 99 6.52 -6.50 -5.10
C CYS A 99 5.32 -5.60 -5.45
N GLU A 100 4.74 -5.75 -6.65
CA GLU A 100 3.50 -5.05 -7.05
C GLU A 100 2.32 -5.39 -6.13
N ALA A 101 2.32 -6.58 -5.51
CA ALA A 101 1.34 -7.00 -4.52
C ALA A 101 1.76 -6.70 -3.06
N ASN A 102 2.77 -5.85 -2.86
CA ASN A 102 3.34 -5.47 -1.56
C ASN A 102 3.92 -6.65 -0.74
N LEU A 103 4.26 -7.75 -1.40
CA LEU A 103 4.94 -8.90 -0.79
C LEU A 103 6.45 -8.78 -1.00
N PHE A 104 7.10 -8.12 -0.05
CA PHE A 104 8.54 -7.98 -0.03
C PHE A 104 9.21 -9.14 0.71
N THR A 105 10.41 -9.50 0.26
CA THR A 105 11.27 -10.42 0.99
C THR A 105 11.69 -9.78 2.31
N ARG A 106 11.42 -10.47 3.43
CA ARG A 106 11.88 -10.07 4.76
C ARG A 106 12.57 -11.25 5.44
N ILE A 107 13.54 -10.94 6.30
CA ILE A 107 14.21 -11.94 7.12
C ILE A 107 13.37 -12.16 8.38
N PRO A 108 13.01 -13.41 8.72
CA PRO A 108 12.29 -13.69 9.97
C PRO A 108 13.17 -13.35 11.17
N ARG A 109 12.59 -12.75 12.21
CA ARG A 109 13.33 -12.43 13.44
C ARG A 109 13.68 -13.72 14.20
N LYS A 110 14.93 -13.83 14.66
CA LYS A 110 15.37 -14.89 15.58
C LYS A 110 14.75 -14.61 16.94
N VAL A 111 13.80 -15.45 17.36
CA VAL A 111 13.14 -15.33 18.66
C VAL A 111 13.27 -16.63 19.45
N PRO A 112 13.47 -16.58 20.79
CA PRO A 112 13.47 -17.77 21.62
C PRO A 112 12.16 -18.54 21.46
N LEU A 113 12.25 -19.86 21.35
CA LEU A 113 11.08 -20.73 21.22
C LEU A 113 10.30 -20.73 22.54
N LEU A 114 9.09 -20.16 22.52
CA LEU A 114 8.20 -20.20 23.67
C LEU A 114 7.40 -21.51 23.67
N LYS A 115 7.43 -22.26 24.78
CA LYS A 115 6.45 -23.33 25.00
C LYS A 115 5.05 -22.71 25.02
N LYS A 116 4.28 -22.98 23.96
CA LYS A 116 3.09 -22.21 23.54
C LYS A 116 2.04 -22.00 24.63
N LYS A 117 1.81 -22.97 25.52
CA LYS A 117 0.77 -22.84 26.55
C LYS A 117 1.26 -22.03 27.76
N ARG A 118 2.26 -22.55 28.49
CA ARG A 118 2.70 -21.98 29.77
C ARG A 118 3.31 -20.58 29.65
N HIS A 119 4.25 -20.36 28.72
CA HIS A 119 4.96 -19.08 28.66
C HIS A 119 4.10 -17.97 28.06
N VAL A 120 3.25 -18.28 27.08
CA VAL A 120 2.35 -17.29 26.49
C VAL A 120 1.31 -16.83 27.51
N GLN A 121 0.70 -17.76 28.24
CA GLN A 121 -0.26 -17.43 29.31
C GLN A 121 0.36 -16.54 30.38
N LYS A 122 1.53 -16.92 30.93
CA LYS A 122 2.20 -16.12 31.95
C LYS A 122 2.59 -14.72 31.45
N ARG A 123 3.12 -14.62 30.22
CA ARG A 123 3.48 -13.32 29.62
C ARG A 123 2.26 -12.46 29.38
N LEU A 124 1.15 -13.04 28.93
CA LEU A 124 -0.10 -12.33 28.70
C LEU A 124 -0.73 -11.86 30.03
N GLN A 125 -0.75 -12.72 31.04
CA GLN A 125 -1.24 -12.38 32.38
C GLN A 125 -0.43 -11.23 32.98
N PHE A 126 0.91 -11.34 32.93
CA PHE A 126 1.80 -10.27 33.38
C PHE A 126 1.56 -8.97 32.60
N ALA A 127 1.38 -9.03 31.27
CA ALA A 127 1.10 -7.83 30.50
C ALA A 127 -0.21 -7.16 30.95
N LYS A 128 -1.27 -7.94 31.20
CA LYS A 128 -2.58 -7.46 31.66
C LYS A 128 -2.55 -6.85 33.06
N GLU A 129 -1.89 -7.50 34.00
CA GLU A 129 -1.77 -7.05 35.39
C GLU A 129 -1.00 -5.73 35.50
N HIS A 130 -0.07 -5.49 34.57
CA HIS A 130 0.87 -4.38 34.64
C HIS A 130 0.64 -3.28 33.59
N ILE A 131 -0.50 -3.28 32.87
CA ILE A 131 -0.82 -2.23 31.88
C ILE A 131 -0.77 -0.83 32.50
N ASN A 132 -1.30 -0.69 33.73
CA ASN A 132 -1.49 0.59 34.40
C ASN A 132 -0.35 0.96 35.36
N TRP A 133 0.82 0.33 35.26
CA TRP A 133 1.93 0.67 36.15
C TRP A 133 2.50 2.06 35.89
N PRO A 134 2.78 2.84 36.96
CA PRO A 134 3.37 4.17 36.83
C PRO A 134 4.79 4.09 36.25
N LYS A 135 5.21 5.12 35.51
CA LYS A 135 6.50 5.16 34.79
C LYS A 135 7.69 5.01 35.73
N GLU A 136 7.57 5.49 36.96
CA GLU A 136 8.56 5.36 38.04
C GLU A 136 8.87 3.90 38.34
N LYS A 137 7.83 3.05 38.38
CA LYS A 137 7.97 1.61 38.65
C LYS A 137 8.64 0.89 37.48
N TRP A 138 8.35 1.28 36.24
CA TRP A 138 9.04 0.76 35.07
C TRP A 138 10.53 1.12 35.07
N ARG A 139 10.88 2.37 35.40
CA ARG A 139 12.28 2.83 35.47
C ARG A 139 13.10 2.00 36.47
N ASN A 140 12.54 1.68 37.63
CA ASN A 140 13.21 0.86 38.64
C ASN A 140 13.46 -0.58 38.18
N ILE A 141 12.51 -1.18 37.45
CA ILE A 141 12.64 -2.55 36.92
C ILE A 141 13.69 -2.63 35.81
N PHE A 142 13.72 -1.65 34.90
CA PHE A 142 14.73 -1.61 33.84
C PHE A 142 16.14 -1.29 34.38
N ALA A 143 16.25 -0.47 35.44
CA ALA A 143 17.54 -0.10 36.02
C ALA A 143 18.25 -1.25 36.76
N GLN A 144 17.51 -2.24 37.26
CA GLN A 144 18.07 -3.40 37.97
C GLN A 144 18.50 -4.54 37.05
N SER A 145 18.19 -4.47 35.74
CA SER A 145 18.66 -5.45 34.77
C SER A 145 20.10 -5.10 34.39
N PRO A 146 21.11 -5.91 34.75
CA PRO A 146 22.48 -5.66 34.30
C PRO A 146 22.50 -5.79 32.78
N ALA A 147 22.61 -4.65 32.09
CA ALA A 147 22.91 -4.67 30.67
C ALA A 147 24.33 -5.22 30.51
N PRO A 148 24.58 -6.18 29.59
CA PRO A 148 25.96 -6.37 29.14
C PRO A 148 26.45 -5.05 28.53
N ALA A 149 27.70 -4.71 28.84
CA ALA A 149 28.39 -3.46 28.48
C ALA A 149 28.15 -3.00 27.02
N PRO A 150 28.23 -1.68 26.75
CA PRO A 150 27.66 -1.09 25.54
C PRO A 150 28.50 -1.39 24.30
N CYS A 151 27.98 -2.21 23.38
CA CYS A 151 28.34 -2.07 21.97
C CYS A 151 27.54 -0.90 21.38
N ARG A 152 28.24 0.23 21.28
CA ARG A 152 27.90 1.49 20.64
C ARG A 152 27.30 1.28 19.24
N LEU A 153 25.97 1.25 19.10
CA LEU A 153 25.26 1.90 17.99
C LEU A 153 23.74 1.88 18.20
N LEU A 154 23.10 2.99 17.80
CA LEU A 154 21.67 3.23 17.62
C LEU A 154 20.88 3.76 18.84
N LEU A 155 21.17 5.02 19.16
CA LEU A 155 20.10 6.01 19.30
C LEU A 155 19.25 5.99 18.02
N LEU A 156 17.96 5.65 18.12
CA LEU A 156 16.86 6.32 17.41
C LEU A 156 15.55 5.82 18.02
N CYS A 157 15.12 6.49 19.08
CA CYS A 157 13.76 6.37 19.60
C CYS A 157 12.92 7.43 18.88
N PRO A 158 11.96 7.07 18.01
CA PRO A 158 10.98 8.04 17.55
C PRO A 158 9.98 8.23 18.69
N GLN A 159 9.98 9.42 19.30
CA GLN A 159 8.89 9.80 20.19
C GLN A 159 7.57 9.81 19.42
N PRO A 160 6.47 9.24 19.95
CA PRO A 160 5.16 9.63 19.51
C PRO A 160 4.86 11.01 20.10
N SER A 161 5.00 12.03 19.24
CA SER A 161 4.46 13.36 19.47
C SER A 161 2.97 13.24 19.74
N VAL A 162 2.57 13.77 20.89
CA VAL A 162 1.19 13.98 21.30
C VAL A 162 0.59 15.00 20.33
N ALA A 163 -0.41 14.62 19.55
CA ALA A 163 -1.25 15.57 18.83
C ALA A 163 -2.66 14.99 18.60
N LEU A 164 -3.62 15.74 19.13
CA LEU A 164 -5.03 15.84 18.73
C LEU A 164 -6.01 14.78 19.27
N LEU A 165 -6.66 15.18 20.36
CA LEU A 165 -8.08 14.94 20.59
C LEU A 165 -8.91 15.38 19.36
N GLY A 166 -9.95 14.61 19.06
CA GLY A 166 -11.14 15.12 18.37
C GLY A 166 -11.77 14.16 17.35
N ALA A 167 -13.05 13.84 17.59
CA ALA A 167 -14.01 13.18 16.69
C ALA A 167 -13.82 11.66 16.51
N SER A 168 -14.83 10.81 16.46
CA SER A 168 -16.27 10.85 16.72
C SER A 168 -16.71 9.38 16.64
N GLN A 169 -17.88 9.07 17.20
CA GLN A 169 -18.53 7.77 17.19
C GLN A 169 -18.77 7.18 15.78
N ASP A 170 -18.93 5.84 15.77
CA ASP A 170 -19.72 5.03 14.83
C ASP A 170 -19.27 4.82 13.38
N HIS A 171 -18.59 3.69 13.13
CA HIS A 171 -18.64 2.81 11.93
C HIS A 171 -17.40 1.91 12.00
N TRP A 172 -17.43 0.61 12.27
CA TRP A 172 -17.94 -0.46 11.42
C TRP A 172 -17.98 -1.76 12.24
N CYS A 173 -19.13 -2.08 12.82
CA CYS A 173 -19.47 -3.46 13.20
C CYS A 173 -20.58 -3.91 12.24
N GLN A 174 -20.27 -4.77 11.29
CA GLN A 174 -21.26 -5.70 10.73
C GLN A 174 -20.62 -7.09 10.57
N PRO A 175 -21.28 -8.16 11.06
CA PRO A 175 -20.87 -9.53 10.86
C PRO A 175 -21.43 -10.08 9.54
N ILE A 176 -20.59 -10.75 8.75
CA ILE A 176 -21.02 -11.53 7.58
C ILE A 176 -21.44 -12.93 8.06
N GLY A 177 -22.67 -13.31 7.70
CA GLY A 177 -23.43 -14.43 8.25
C GLY A 177 -22.87 -15.84 8.01
N ALA A 178 -23.26 -16.72 8.94
CA ALA A 178 -23.15 -18.17 8.82
C ALA A 178 -24.41 -18.76 8.18
N ALA A 179 -24.20 -19.78 7.35
CA ALA A 179 -25.16 -20.44 6.52
C ALA A 179 -26.11 -21.39 7.29
N LYS A 180 -27.20 -21.70 6.59
CA LYS A 180 -28.45 -22.39 6.96
C LYS A 180 -28.25 -23.85 7.38
N SER A 181 -29.10 -24.32 8.28
CA SER A 181 -29.50 -25.74 8.39
C SER A 181 -31.00 -25.83 8.70
N THR A 182 -31.77 -26.29 7.72
CA THR A 182 -33.18 -26.73 7.84
C THR A 182 -33.21 -28.22 8.19
N PRO A 183 -34.05 -28.67 9.13
CA PRO A 183 -34.47 -30.07 9.20
C PRO A 183 -35.83 -30.29 8.53
N HIS A 184 -35.97 -31.45 7.90
CA HIS A 184 -37.24 -32.07 7.53
C HIS A 184 -37.90 -32.72 8.75
#